data_AF-A0ABD0YDM8-F1
#
_entry.id   AF-A0ABD0YDM8-F1
#
_cell.length_a   1.000
_cell.length_b   1.000
_cell.length_c   1.000
_cell.angle_alpha   90.00
_cell.angle_beta   90.00
_cell.angle_gamma   90.00
#
_symmetry.space_group_name_H-M   'P 1'
#
loop_
_entity.id
_entity.type
_entity.pdbx_description
1 polymer ?
#
loop_
_entity_poly.entity_id
_entity_poly.type
_entity_poly.pdbx_seq_one_letter_code
_entity_poly.pdbx_strand_id
1 'polypeptide(L)'
;MKYMSKVNGGRGGIIINTASITSETPFPTIPIYAATKAAVSHFSRSFGDPLYSGKSGVKVIAINPGLTDTQILKNIADYSLYDPDVKVAFDVMRTKVPTQKVNNMGVGLLQVLEKAESGSVWTIENDQPAKRCLNPA
;
A
#
# COMPACT_ATOMS: atom_id res chain seq x y z
N MET A 1 0.77 -13.64 14.59
CA MET A 1 1.33 -14.99 14.26
C MET A 1 0.75 -16.15 15.07
N LYS A 2 0.33 -15.98 16.33
CA LYS A 2 -0.17 -17.07 17.21
C LYS A 2 -1.04 -18.14 16.51
N TYR A 3 -2.03 -17.73 15.72
CA TYR A 3 -3.01 -18.65 15.10
C TYR A 3 -2.65 -19.12 13.67
N MET A 4 -1.97 -18.29 12.88
CA MET A 4 -1.65 -18.62 11.48
C MET A 4 -0.34 -19.40 11.37
N SER A 5 0.58 -19.20 12.30
CA SER A 5 1.94 -19.69 12.18
C SER A 5 2.04 -21.22 12.24
N LYS A 6 2.80 -21.80 11.30
CA LYS A 6 3.02 -23.25 11.22
C LYS A 6 3.73 -23.82 12.46
N VAL A 7 4.64 -23.07 13.08
CA VAL A 7 5.30 -23.51 14.34
C VAL A 7 4.33 -23.62 15.52
N ASN A 8 3.16 -22.97 15.44
CA ASN A 8 2.12 -23.04 16.46
C ASN A 8 0.94 -23.94 16.03
N GLY A 9 1.14 -24.82 15.04
CA GLY A 9 0.08 -25.70 14.51
C GLY A 9 -0.89 -25.04 13.53
N GLY A 10 -0.64 -23.79 13.11
CA GLY A 10 -1.38 -23.11 12.06
C GLY A 10 -1.01 -23.60 10.65
N ARG A 11 -1.67 -23.05 9.61
CA ARG A 11 -1.48 -23.47 8.20
C ARG A 11 -0.56 -22.54 7.39
N GLY A 12 -0.01 -21.51 8.01
CA GLY A 12 0.59 -20.39 7.29
C GLY A 12 -0.47 -19.46 6.70
N GLY A 13 -0.08 -18.65 5.72
CA GLY A 13 -1.02 -17.81 4.98
C GLY A 13 -0.38 -16.57 4.37
N ILE A 14 -1.20 -15.60 4.00
CA ILE A 14 -0.77 -14.33 3.44
C ILE A 14 -1.45 -13.19 4.20
N ILE A 15 -0.67 -12.21 4.61
CA ILE A 15 -1.14 -10.92 5.12
C ILE A 15 -0.86 -9.88 4.04
N ILE A 16 -1.91 -9.18 3.61
CA ILE A 16 -1.82 -8.03 2.70
C ILE A 16 -2.09 -6.77 3.50
N ASN A 17 -1.09 -5.89 3.57
CA ASN A 17 -1.23 -4.57 4.17
C ASN A 17 -1.46 -3.51 3.09
N THR A 18 -2.47 -2.66 3.28
CA THR A 18 -2.77 -1.57 2.34
C THR A 18 -2.03 -0.29 2.74
N ALA A 19 -0.91 -0.04 2.07
CA ALA A 19 -0.14 1.18 2.16
C ALA A 19 -0.64 2.22 1.12
N SER A 20 0.26 2.88 0.38
CA SER A 20 -0.07 3.84 -0.69
C SER A 20 1.17 4.18 -1.52
N ILE A 21 1.01 4.71 -2.73
CA ILE A 21 2.11 5.30 -3.50
C ILE A 21 2.83 6.44 -2.74
N THR A 22 2.16 7.07 -1.76
CA THR A 22 2.75 8.08 -0.88
C THR A 22 3.83 7.51 0.04
N SER A 23 3.98 6.19 0.12
CA SER A 23 5.05 5.52 0.86
C SER A 23 6.43 5.66 0.20
N GLU A 24 6.46 5.97 -1.10
CA GLU A 24 7.69 6.00 -1.91
C GLU A 24 7.99 7.39 -2.44
N THR A 25 6.95 8.13 -2.80
CA THR A 25 7.07 9.51 -3.26
C THR A 25 6.52 10.43 -2.17
N PRO A 26 7.21 11.54 -1.84
CA PRO A 26 6.69 12.53 -0.91
C PRO A 26 5.39 13.17 -1.42
N PHE A 27 4.37 13.23 -0.54
CA PHE A 27 3.13 13.97 -0.77
C PHE A 27 3.01 15.07 0.30
N PRO A 28 3.56 16.28 0.05
CA PRO A 28 3.66 17.33 1.07
C PRO A 28 2.30 17.87 1.52
N THR A 29 1.25 17.64 0.73
CA THR A 29 -0.11 18.05 1.04
C THR A 29 -0.80 17.18 2.08
N ILE A 30 -0.30 15.96 2.31
CA ILE A 30 -0.86 15.00 3.26
C ILE A 30 0.27 14.28 4.04
N PRO A 31 1.15 15.02 4.74
CA PRO A 31 2.41 14.49 5.25
C PRO A 31 2.22 13.42 6.33
N ILE A 32 1.21 13.57 7.20
CA ILE A 32 0.89 12.58 8.24
C ILE A 32 0.40 11.28 7.58
N TYR A 33 -0.52 11.37 6.63
CA TYR A 33 -0.98 10.22 5.87
C TYR A 33 0.20 9.52 5.17
N ALA A 34 1.05 10.28 4.47
CA ALA A 34 2.22 9.74 3.78
C ALA A 34 3.16 9.01 4.74
N ALA A 35 3.47 9.60 5.90
CA ALA A 35 4.31 9.00 6.93
C ALA A 35 3.71 7.68 7.46
N THR A 36 2.39 7.64 7.74
CA THR A 36 1.74 6.40 8.21
C THR A 36 1.79 5.30 7.16
N LYS A 37 1.60 5.64 5.88
CA LYS A 37 1.65 4.66 4.78
C LYS A 37 3.08 4.17 4.55
N ALA A 38 4.08 5.04 4.64
CA ALA A 38 5.49 4.65 4.61
C ALA A 38 5.82 3.65 5.73
N ALA A 39 5.33 3.91 6.96
CA ALA A 39 5.50 3.00 8.09
C ALA A 39 4.87 1.62 7.83
N VAL A 40 3.68 1.55 7.21
CA VAL A 40 3.04 0.27 6.84
C VAL A 40 3.86 -0.50 5.79
N SER A 41 4.39 0.18 4.77
CA SER A 41 5.27 -0.46 3.77
C SER A 41 6.54 -0.98 4.41
N HIS A 42 7.17 -0.20 5.31
CA HIS A 42 8.36 -0.62 6.04
C HIS A 42 8.07 -1.81 6.97
N PHE A 43 7.00 -1.74 7.76
CA PHE A 43 6.55 -2.83 8.63
C PHE A 43 6.36 -4.14 7.86
N SER A 44 5.75 -4.06 6.68
CA SER A 44 5.51 -5.24 5.82
C SER A 44 6.80 -5.86 5.32
N ARG A 45 7.79 -5.03 4.94
CA ARG A 45 9.15 -5.51 4.60
C ARG A 45 9.81 -6.22 5.78
N SER A 46 9.81 -5.59 6.96
CA SER A 46 10.45 -6.13 8.17
C SER A 46 9.84 -7.47 8.62
N PHE A 47 8.52 -7.58 8.67
CA PHE A 47 7.84 -8.85 9.03
C PHE A 47 7.84 -9.88 7.90
N GLY A 48 8.06 -9.41 6.67
CA GLY A 48 8.18 -10.27 5.52
C GLY A 48 9.54 -10.96 5.40
N ASP A 49 10.56 -10.46 6.11
CA ASP A 49 11.91 -11.03 6.15
C ASP A 49 11.90 -12.54 6.53
N PRO A 50 12.78 -13.37 5.95
CA PRO A 50 12.87 -14.80 6.25
C PRO A 50 13.02 -15.13 7.74
N LEU A 51 13.59 -14.22 8.55
CA LEU A 51 13.68 -14.35 10.01
C LEU A 51 12.30 -14.59 10.66
N TYR A 52 11.25 -13.96 10.12
CA TYR A 52 9.87 -14.07 10.60
C TYR A 52 9.00 -14.94 9.68
N SER A 53 9.03 -14.67 8.37
CA SER A 53 8.16 -15.35 7.40
C SER A 53 8.55 -16.80 7.18
N GLY A 54 9.86 -17.11 7.14
CA GLY A 54 10.37 -18.46 6.92
C GLY A 54 9.97 -19.44 8.03
N LYS A 55 10.05 -19.01 9.29
CA LYS A 55 9.61 -19.81 10.44
C LYS A 55 8.09 -19.91 10.51
N SER A 56 7.39 -18.81 10.27
CA SER A 56 5.95 -18.78 10.47
C SER A 56 5.15 -19.44 9.33
N GLY A 57 5.71 -19.51 8.12
CA GLY A 57 4.98 -19.90 6.92
C GLY A 57 3.91 -18.88 6.51
N VAL A 58 3.96 -17.66 7.05
CA VAL A 58 3.04 -16.57 6.75
C VAL A 58 3.80 -15.51 5.94
N LYS A 59 3.37 -15.25 4.71
CA LYS A 59 3.89 -14.15 3.89
C LYS A 59 3.29 -12.83 4.37
N VAL A 60 4.11 -11.78 4.44
CA VAL A 60 3.63 -10.42 4.71
C VAL A 60 4.00 -9.54 3.52
N ILE A 61 3.01 -8.94 2.88
CA ILE A 61 3.16 -8.18 1.64
C ILE A 61 2.44 -6.84 1.80
N ALA A 62 3.01 -5.77 1.24
CA ALA A 62 2.31 -4.50 1.12
C ALA A 62 1.84 -4.27 -0.32
N ILE A 63 0.66 -3.66 -0.45
CA ILE A 63 0.21 -3.04 -1.70
C ILE A 63 0.18 -1.52 -1.53
N ASN A 64 0.59 -0.81 -2.57
CA ASN A 64 0.63 0.65 -2.66
C ASN A 64 -0.38 1.09 -3.74
N PRO A 65 -1.65 1.32 -3.39
CA PRO A 65 -2.62 1.88 -4.31
C PRO A 65 -2.22 3.29 -4.75
N GLY A 66 -2.37 3.56 -6.05
CA GLY A 66 -2.44 4.92 -6.59
C GLY A 66 -3.79 5.58 -6.30
N LEU A 67 -4.01 6.78 -6.85
CA LEU A 67 -5.30 7.47 -6.75
C LEU A 67 -6.39 6.56 -7.32
N THR A 68 -7.35 6.19 -6.49
CA THR A 68 -8.43 5.24 -6.85
C THR A 68 -9.78 5.89 -6.57
N ASP A 69 -10.70 5.85 -7.53
CA ASP A 69 -12.03 6.46 -7.41
C ASP A 69 -12.86 5.81 -6.29
N THR A 70 -12.74 6.39 -5.10
CA THR A 70 -13.31 5.94 -3.83
C THR A 70 -13.75 7.18 -3.04
N GLN A 71 -14.52 6.96 -1.98
CA GLN A 71 -14.97 8.06 -1.11
C GLN A 71 -13.81 8.79 -0.40
N ILE A 72 -12.66 8.13 -0.20
CA ILE A 72 -11.48 8.78 0.41
C ILE A 72 -11.03 9.98 -0.42
N LEU A 73 -10.94 9.85 -1.75
CA LEU A 73 -10.51 10.96 -2.62
C LEU A 73 -11.53 12.10 -2.65
N LYS A 74 -12.81 11.80 -2.48
CA LYS A 74 -13.89 12.80 -2.49
C LYS A 74 -13.89 13.65 -1.22
N ASN A 75 -13.47 13.06 -0.10
CA ASN A 75 -13.60 13.66 1.22
C ASN A 75 -12.25 14.09 1.83
N ILE A 76 -11.13 13.96 1.11
CA ILE A 76 -9.79 14.21 1.67
C ILE A 76 -9.58 15.66 2.15
N ALA A 77 -10.28 16.62 1.52
CA ALA A 77 -10.30 18.01 1.93
C ALA A 77 -10.91 18.19 3.33
N ASP A 78 -11.93 17.40 3.66
CA ASP A 78 -12.67 17.51 4.92
C ASP A 78 -11.86 16.96 6.11
N TYR A 79 -10.89 16.08 5.85
CA TYR A 79 -10.14 15.36 6.90
C TYR A 79 -8.75 15.91 7.19
N SER A 80 -8.08 16.53 6.22
CA SER A 80 -6.63 16.74 6.33
C SER A 80 -6.08 18.04 5.72
N LEU A 81 -6.91 18.85 5.04
CA LEU A 81 -6.45 20.01 4.26
C LEU A 81 -7.06 21.32 4.79
N TYR A 82 -6.78 21.63 6.05
CA TYR A 82 -7.29 22.85 6.71
C TYR A 82 -6.62 24.15 6.23
N ASP A 83 -5.41 24.04 5.68
CA ASP A 83 -4.69 25.15 5.07
C ASP A 83 -5.17 25.34 3.61
N PRO A 84 -5.68 26.53 3.23
CA PRO A 84 -6.17 26.79 1.88
C PRO A 84 -5.13 26.59 0.78
N ASP A 85 -3.87 26.94 1.01
CA ASP A 85 -2.80 26.81 0.02
C ASP A 85 -2.47 25.33 -0.20
N VAL A 86 -2.45 24.55 0.88
CA VAL A 86 -2.26 23.10 0.82
C VAL A 86 -3.43 22.44 0.09
N LYS A 87 -4.65 22.91 0.30
CA LYS A 87 -5.84 22.42 -0.42
C LYS A 87 -5.72 22.67 -1.93
N VAL A 88 -5.36 23.90 -2.32
CA VAL A 88 -5.15 24.25 -3.74
C VAL A 88 -4.04 23.40 -4.36
N ALA A 89 -2.92 23.22 -3.65
CA ALA A 89 -1.82 22.38 -4.11
C ALA A 89 -2.26 20.90 -4.28
N PHE A 90 -3.09 20.38 -3.38
CA PHE A 90 -3.64 19.03 -3.50
C PHE A 90 -4.56 18.90 -4.71
N ASP A 91 -5.47 19.86 -4.91
CA ASP A 91 -6.39 19.87 -6.05
C ASP A 91 -5.62 19.93 -7.38
N VAL A 92 -4.57 20.74 -7.48
CA VAL A 92 -3.69 20.80 -8.66
C VAL A 92 -2.90 19.51 -8.86
N MET A 93 -2.41 18.87 -7.79
CA MET A 93 -1.74 17.57 -7.89
C MET A 93 -2.71 16.50 -8.42
N ARG A 94 -3.95 16.48 -7.91
CA ARG A 94 -4.98 15.51 -8.30
C ARG A 94 -5.34 15.57 -9.78
N THR A 95 -5.23 16.73 -10.43
CA THR A 95 -5.48 16.83 -11.88
C THR A 95 -4.34 16.27 -12.73
N LYS A 96 -3.15 16.09 -12.16
CA LYS A 96 -1.95 15.62 -12.88
C LYS A 96 -1.70 14.11 -12.70
N VAL A 97 -2.26 13.51 -11.66
CA VAL A 97 -2.07 12.09 -11.35
C VAL A 97 -3.31 11.29 -11.82
N PRO A 98 -3.15 10.27 -12.68
CA PRO A 98 -4.28 9.49 -13.16
C PRO A 98 -5.02 8.81 -12.01
N THR A 99 -6.34 8.89 -12.04
CA THR A 99 -7.20 8.14 -11.11
C THR A 99 -7.58 6.81 -11.76
N GLN A 100 -7.39 5.71 -11.05
CA GLN A 100 -7.74 4.36 -11.49
C GLN A 100 -9.12 3.91 -10.95
N LYS A 101 -9.68 2.88 -11.56
CA LYS A 101 -10.93 2.24 -11.14
C LYS A 101 -10.68 1.27 -9.98
N VAL A 102 -11.69 1.11 -9.11
CA VAL A 102 -11.68 0.09 -8.04
C VAL A 102 -11.50 -1.32 -8.62
N ASN A 103 -12.01 -1.59 -9.83
CA ASN A 103 -11.82 -2.88 -10.49
C ASN A 103 -10.33 -3.20 -10.77
N ASN A 104 -9.52 -2.20 -11.14
CA ASN A 104 -8.09 -2.42 -11.33
C ASN A 104 -7.39 -2.79 -10.03
N MET A 105 -7.79 -2.20 -8.90
CA MET A 105 -7.30 -2.62 -7.58
C MET A 105 -7.60 -4.08 -7.29
N GLY A 106 -8.80 -4.56 -7.64
CA GLY A 106 -9.18 -5.97 -7.49
C GLY A 106 -8.33 -6.90 -8.35
N VAL A 107 -8.19 -6.60 -9.65
CA VAL A 107 -7.38 -7.38 -10.59
C VAL A 107 -5.90 -7.37 -10.17
N GLY A 108 -5.35 -6.22 -9.81
CA GLY A 108 -3.98 -6.09 -9.34
C GLY A 108 -3.72 -6.88 -8.07
N LEU A 109 -4.66 -6.88 -7.12
CA LEU A 109 -4.53 -7.67 -5.89
C LEU A 109 -4.47 -9.18 -6.19
N LEU A 110 -5.27 -9.68 -7.13
CA LEU A 110 -5.20 -11.09 -7.54
C LEU A 110 -3.81 -11.45 -8.11
N GLN A 111 -3.24 -10.57 -8.93
CA GLN A 111 -1.88 -10.75 -9.46
C GLN A 111 -0.82 -10.77 -8.35
N VAL A 112 -0.97 -9.90 -7.34
CA VAL A 112 -0.08 -9.87 -6.17
C VAL A 112 -0.20 -11.16 -5.37
N LEU A 113 -1.42 -11.64 -5.10
CA LEU A 113 -1.64 -12.89 -4.35
C LEU A 113 -1.00 -14.11 -5.05
N GLU A 114 -1.00 -14.13 -6.37
CA GLU A 114 -0.39 -15.19 -7.17
C GLU A 114 1.15 -15.12 -7.17
N LYS A 115 1.73 -13.93 -7.33
CA LYS A 115 3.15 -13.76 -7.69
C LYS A 115 4.05 -13.28 -6.55
N ALA A 116 3.48 -12.68 -5.51
CA ALA A 116 4.28 -11.95 -4.53
C ALA A 116 5.06 -12.85 -3.56
N GLU A 117 6.29 -12.43 -3.33
CA GLU A 117 7.18 -12.95 -2.31
C GLU A 117 6.91 -12.24 -0.97
N SER A 118 7.19 -12.92 0.14
CA SER A 118 7.12 -12.27 1.45
C SER A 118 8.10 -11.09 1.52
N GLY A 119 7.68 -10.00 2.17
CA GLY A 119 8.44 -8.75 2.28
C GLY A 119 8.38 -7.86 1.04
N SER A 120 7.74 -8.30 -0.04
CA SER A 120 7.60 -7.47 -1.24
C SER A 120 6.55 -6.38 -1.09
N VAL A 121 6.77 -5.29 -1.80
CA VAL A 121 5.86 -4.14 -1.91
C VAL A 121 5.47 -3.99 -3.38
N TRP A 122 4.19 -3.75 -3.65
CA TRP A 122 3.64 -3.73 -5.00
C TRP A 122 2.75 -2.51 -5.22
N THR A 123 3.00 -1.77 -6.28
CA THR A 123 2.14 -0.67 -6.71
C THR A 123 1.05 -1.16 -7.64
N ILE A 124 -0.17 -0.67 -7.41
CA ILE A 124 -1.32 -0.85 -8.30
C ILE A 124 -1.90 0.53 -8.56
N GLU A 125 -1.67 1.07 -9.75
CA GLU A 125 -2.03 2.45 -10.11
C GLU A 125 -2.34 2.59 -11.61
N ASN A 126 -2.96 3.71 -11.98
CA ASN A 126 -3.13 4.14 -13.38
C ASN A 126 -3.86 3.14 -14.29
N ASP A 127 -4.74 2.29 -13.74
CA ASP A 127 -5.40 1.19 -14.46
C ASP A 127 -4.40 0.24 -15.15
N GLN A 128 -3.20 0.10 -14.59
CA GLN A 128 -2.15 -0.81 -15.08
C GLN A 128 -2.02 -2.08 -14.20
N PRO A 129 -1.42 -3.16 -14.74
CA PRO A 129 -1.07 -4.35 -13.97
C PRO A 129 -0.19 -4.04 -12.75
N ALA A 130 -0.30 -4.88 -11.71
CA ALA A 130 0.48 -4.70 -10.49
C ALA A 130 1.98 -4.78 -10.78
N LYS A 131 2.75 -3.84 -10.22
CA LYS A 131 4.21 -3.77 -10.40
C LYS A 131 4.91 -3.84 -9.06
N ARG A 132 5.94 -4.69 -8.95
CA ARG A 132 6.79 -4.74 -7.76
C ARG A 132 7.59 -3.44 -7.63
N CYS A 133 7.60 -2.88 -6.43
CA CYS A 133 8.41 -1.73 -6.08
C CYS A 133 9.85 -2.19 -5.89
N LEU A 134 10.77 -1.63 -6.69
CA LEU A 134 12.18 -2.04 -6.71
C LEU A 134 13.05 -1.28 -5.71
N ASN A 135 12.57 -0.17 -5.16
CA ASN A 135 13.33 0.60 -4.19
C ASN A 135 13.17 -0.02 -2.79
N PRO A 136 14.26 -0.43 -2.13
CA PRO A 136 14.26 -0.51 -0.68
C PRO A 136 14.09 0.92 -0.16
N ALA A 137 13.20 1.08 0.82
CA ALA A 137 13.10 2.34 1.56
C ALA A 137 14.44 2.66 2.24
#